data_AF-A0A9E7AY37-F1
#
_entry.id   AF-A0A9E7AY37-F1
#
_cell.length_a   1.000
_cell.length_b   1.000
_cell.length_c   1.000
_cell.angle_alpha   90.00
_cell.angle_beta   90.00
_cell.angle_gamma   90.00
#
_symmetry.space_group_name_H-M   'P 1'
#
loop_
_entity.id
_entity.type
_entity.pdbx_description
1 polymer ?
#
loop_
_entity_poly.entity_id
_entity_poly.type
_entity_poly.pdbx_seq_one_letter_code
_entity_poly.pdbx_strand_id
1 'polypeptide(L)'
;MKRKISVLFAACCSLPLFSAGADVTVRLLSDMKVSAALISVVSGKYELFADGKILPKPDSVGIFQLQLVNDSIEVRMPDDTLGRFKTFHLIPKSHDAAFKLKPVTPLSGTRMYFGELKVSSASQVFVFVHESDLEQYVAGVVESESGGYKVKEFYKVQAILCRTYALNHLGRHSQEGFELCDGVHCQVYRSRTISAVVQEAVLETHGLVLVDASLNLITAAFHSNCGGQTVSSEDLWTVALPYLRSTPDSFCTTMSNARWRRKIATEDWLSYLGNKHKYPVNDSIARVQALNFRQQARGVYYVDRSYRIPLRTLRSDWQLRSTFFSIEPQKDSLLFTGRGWGHAVGLCQEGAIRMAKKGYDYQYILNYYYRNVSMVNMSRLDFFRED
;
A
#
# COMPACT_ATOMS: atom_id res chain seq x y z
N MET A 1 19.81 15.62 70.04
CA MET A 1 19.02 15.05 68.92
C MET A 1 18.87 16.09 67.82
N LYS A 2 19.63 15.98 66.71
CA LYS A 2 19.56 16.90 65.57
C LYS A 2 18.47 16.43 64.59
N ARG A 3 17.47 17.28 64.31
CA ARG A 3 16.46 17.06 63.25
C ARG A 3 17.09 17.40 61.89
N LYS A 4 17.15 16.43 60.98
CA LYS A 4 17.51 16.65 59.57
C LYS A 4 16.25 17.08 58.82
N ILE A 5 16.32 18.25 58.18
CA ILE A 5 15.35 18.72 57.19
C ILE A 5 15.83 18.20 55.84
N SER A 6 15.06 17.32 55.22
CA SER A 6 15.31 16.84 53.86
C SER A 6 14.57 17.75 52.89
N VAL A 7 15.32 18.56 52.14
CA VAL A 7 14.81 19.35 51.01
C VAL A 7 14.73 18.41 49.81
N LEU A 8 13.52 18.06 49.36
CA LEU A 8 13.30 17.33 48.12
C LEU A 8 13.40 18.32 46.95
N PHE A 9 14.44 18.19 46.13
CA PHE A 9 14.55 18.85 44.84
C PHE A 9 13.62 18.14 43.85
N ALA A 10 12.46 18.73 43.55
CA ALA A 10 11.61 18.28 42.46
C ALA A 10 12.23 18.75 41.14
N ALA A 11 13.03 17.90 40.50
CA ALA A 11 13.46 18.10 39.13
C ALA A 11 12.23 17.95 38.22
N CYS A 12 11.69 19.09 37.79
CA CYS A 12 10.61 19.18 36.82
C CYS A 12 11.18 18.81 35.44
N CYS A 13 11.31 17.51 35.15
CA CYS A 13 11.56 17.01 33.80
C CYS A 13 10.33 17.30 32.95
N SER A 14 10.36 18.40 32.20
CA SER A 14 9.45 18.64 31.09
C SER A 14 9.74 17.61 30.00
N LEU A 15 9.08 16.46 30.07
CA LEU A 15 8.95 15.56 28.92
C LEU A 15 8.16 16.32 27.85
N PRO A 16 8.64 16.38 26.59
CA PRO A 16 7.81 16.90 25.52
C PRO A 16 6.56 16.02 25.44
N LEU A 17 5.38 16.66 25.43
CA LEU A 17 4.13 15.99 25.12
C LEU A 17 4.23 15.47 23.68
N PHE A 18 4.61 14.20 23.54
CA PHE A 18 4.32 13.45 22.32
C PHE A 18 2.80 13.31 22.25
N SER A 19 2.20 13.92 21.24
CA SER A 19 0.85 13.55 20.83
C SER A 19 0.87 12.04 20.58
N ALA A 20 0.09 11.28 21.34
CA ALA A 20 -0.07 9.84 21.17
C ALA A 20 -0.83 9.54 19.86
N GLY A 21 -0.18 9.76 18.73
CA GLY A 21 -0.53 9.13 17.46
C GLY A 21 0.17 7.78 17.38
N ALA A 22 -0.44 6.80 16.72
CA ALA A 22 0.27 5.57 16.40
C ALA A 22 1.34 5.90 15.36
N ASP A 23 2.61 5.65 15.67
CA ASP A 23 3.69 5.75 14.69
C ASP A 23 3.75 4.47 13.86
N VAL A 24 4.15 4.61 12.59
CA VAL A 24 4.36 3.49 11.67
C VAL A 24 5.76 3.54 11.08
N THR A 25 6.43 2.40 11.09
CA THR A 25 7.74 2.24 10.46
C THR A 25 7.63 1.60 9.09
N VAL A 26 8.14 2.28 8.07
CA VAL A 26 8.00 1.89 6.66
C VAL A 26 9.36 1.73 6.00
N ARG A 27 9.62 0.55 5.43
CA ARG A 27 10.77 0.36 4.54
C ARG A 27 10.52 1.08 3.22
N LEU A 28 11.38 2.05 2.92
CA LEU A 28 11.35 2.81 1.69
C LEU A 28 12.23 2.15 0.62
N LEU A 29 11.85 2.35 -0.65
CA LEU A 29 12.55 1.85 -1.84
C LEU A 29 12.73 0.33 -1.79
N SER A 30 11.72 -0.37 -1.25
CA SER A 30 11.78 -1.80 -0.94
C SER A 30 11.93 -2.70 -2.18
N ASP A 31 11.57 -2.20 -3.36
CA ASP A 31 11.69 -2.86 -4.65
C ASP A 31 13.03 -2.58 -5.37
N MET A 32 13.91 -1.76 -4.78
CA MET A 32 15.18 -1.34 -5.37
C MET A 32 16.40 -1.81 -4.57
N LYS A 33 17.43 -2.27 -5.29
CA LYS A 33 18.75 -2.58 -4.71
C LYS A 33 19.61 -1.31 -4.69
N VAL A 34 19.34 -0.41 -3.74
CA VAL A 34 20.04 0.89 -3.66
C VAL A 34 21.39 0.73 -2.97
N SER A 35 22.46 1.24 -3.59
CA SER A 35 23.82 1.26 -3.03
C SER A 35 24.44 2.66 -2.94
N ALA A 36 23.78 3.66 -3.53
CA ALA A 36 24.14 5.07 -3.37
C ALA A 36 22.87 5.93 -3.31
N ALA A 37 22.84 6.92 -2.41
CA ALA A 37 21.68 7.80 -2.24
C ALA A 37 22.09 9.20 -1.77
N LEU A 38 21.21 10.17 -2.01
CA LEU A 38 21.30 11.52 -1.50
C LEU A 38 20.16 11.78 -0.52
N ILE A 39 20.47 12.25 0.68
CA ILE A 39 19.48 12.78 1.62
C ILE A 39 19.68 14.30 1.67
N SER A 40 18.61 15.07 1.57
CA SER A 40 18.68 16.54 1.65
C SER A 40 17.62 17.05 2.60
N VAL A 41 18.03 17.70 3.70
CA VAL A 41 17.10 18.36 4.61
C VAL A 41 16.46 19.55 3.90
N VAL A 42 15.13 19.64 3.95
CA VAL A 42 14.34 20.68 3.27
C VAL A 42 13.77 21.70 4.26
N SER A 43 13.34 21.24 5.43
CA SER A 43 12.79 22.08 6.51
C SER A 43 13.07 21.44 7.87
N GLY A 44 12.93 22.24 8.93
CA GLY A 44 13.19 21.87 10.31
C GLY A 44 14.67 21.56 10.60
N LYS A 45 14.92 21.08 11.82
CA LYS A 45 16.27 20.69 12.28
C LYS A 45 16.34 19.18 12.50
N TYR A 46 17.51 18.61 12.25
CA TYR A 46 17.80 17.20 12.49
C TYR A 46 19.03 17.06 13.38
N GLU A 47 18.97 16.11 14.31
CA GLU A 47 20.13 15.55 14.97
C GLU A 47 20.60 14.34 14.16
N LEU A 48 21.93 14.23 14.00
CA LEU A 48 22.54 13.11 13.31
C LEU A 48 23.04 12.10 14.33
N PHE A 49 22.66 10.84 14.14
CA PHE A 49 23.07 9.76 15.02
C PHE A 49 23.63 8.60 14.20
N ALA A 50 24.77 8.05 14.61
CA ALA A 50 25.40 6.94 13.93
C ALA A 50 26.06 6.00 14.93
N ASP A 51 25.86 4.70 14.76
CA ASP A 51 26.46 3.63 15.60
C ASP A 51 26.35 3.89 17.12
N GLY A 52 25.20 4.39 17.58
CA GLY A 52 24.97 4.63 19.01
C GLY A 52 25.43 5.99 19.53
N LYS A 53 25.94 6.89 18.67
CA LYS A 53 26.50 8.19 19.07
C LYS A 53 25.90 9.35 18.28
N ILE A 54 25.66 10.46 18.97
CA ILE A 54 25.34 11.74 18.34
C ILE A 54 26.58 12.24 17.60
N LEU A 55 26.43 12.63 16.35
CA LEU A 55 27.51 13.23 15.57
C LEU A 55 27.62 14.74 15.90
N PRO A 56 28.84 15.28 16.05
CA PRO A 56 29.10 16.62 16.60
C PRO A 56 28.73 17.79 15.67
N LYS A 57 27.83 17.60 14.70
CA LYS A 57 27.37 18.65 13.78
C LYS A 57 25.88 18.95 13.95
N PRO A 58 25.52 19.90 14.82
CA PRO A 58 24.15 20.33 15.00
C PRO A 58 23.99 21.75 14.44
N ASP A 59 23.27 21.88 13.33
CA ASP A 59 22.45 23.04 12.90
C ASP A 59 22.26 23.03 11.37
N SER A 60 21.57 21.99 10.89
CA SER A 60 20.60 22.01 9.78
C SER A 60 20.82 22.97 8.60
N VAL A 61 21.71 22.60 7.66
CA VAL A 61 21.40 22.41 6.22
C VAL A 61 22.39 21.37 5.72
N GLY A 62 21.93 20.16 5.42
CA GLY A 62 22.82 19.05 5.06
C GLY A 62 22.30 18.31 3.84
N ILE A 63 23.09 18.36 2.77
CA ILE A 63 23.04 17.34 1.72
C ILE A 63 23.99 16.23 2.18
N PHE A 64 23.45 15.05 2.44
CA PHE A 64 24.22 13.87 2.81
C PHE A 64 24.28 12.93 1.61
N GLN A 65 25.49 12.68 1.13
CA GLN A 65 25.78 11.66 0.13
C GLN A 65 26.11 10.36 0.86
N LEU A 66 25.33 9.32 0.58
CA LEU A 66 25.48 7.99 1.14
C LEU A 66 26.03 7.07 0.06
N GLN A 67 27.12 6.39 0.36
CA GLN A 67 27.70 5.36 -0.51
C GLN A 67 27.92 4.09 0.31
N LEU A 68 27.42 2.97 -0.18
CA LEU A 68 27.67 1.68 0.42
C LEU A 68 29.12 1.27 0.10
N VAL A 69 29.90 0.95 1.13
CA VAL A 69 31.28 0.47 1.03
C VAL A 69 31.38 -0.80 1.90
N ASN A 70 31.42 -1.96 1.24
CA ASN A 70 31.25 -3.27 1.89
C ASN A 70 29.96 -3.28 2.73
N ASP A 71 30.01 -3.68 3.99
CA ASP A 71 28.85 -3.69 4.89
C ASP A 71 28.68 -2.38 5.69
N SER A 72 29.28 -1.28 5.25
CA SER A 72 29.23 0.01 5.95
C SER A 72 28.71 1.13 5.04
N ILE A 73 28.09 2.12 5.66
CA ILE A 73 27.56 3.33 5.05
C ILE A 73 28.62 4.41 5.17
N GLU A 74 29.23 4.82 4.06
CA GLU A 74 30.03 6.04 4.05
C GLU A 74 29.11 7.24 3.87
N VAL A 75 29.20 8.20 4.79
CA VAL A 75 28.37 9.41 4.79
C VAL A 75 29.27 10.62 4.56
N ARG A 76 29.00 11.34 3.47
CA ARG A 76 29.71 12.56 3.08
C ARG A 76 28.76 13.75 3.03
N MET A 77 29.26 14.92 3.36
CA MET A 77 28.69 16.22 3.05
C MET A 77 29.47 16.84 1.88
N PRO A 78 29.00 17.93 1.24
CA PRO A 78 29.72 18.54 0.11
C PRO A 78 31.20 18.85 0.41
N ASP A 79 31.50 19.31 1.62
CA ASP A 79 32.83 19.79 2.00
C ASP A 79 33.49 18.93 3.11
N ASP A 80 32.90 17.80 3.50
CA ASP A 80 33.44 16.98 4.59
C ASP A 80 32.99 15.51 4.52
N THR A 81 33.74 14.60 5.13
CA THR A 81 33.36 13.20 5.31
C THR A 81 33.03 12.95 6.77
N LEU A 82 31.77 12.63 7.08
CA LEU A 82 31.34 12.36 8.45
C LEU A 82 31.92 11.05 8.98
N GLY A 83 32.09 10.06 8.10
CA GLY A 83 32.72 8.79 8.42
C GLY A 83 32.06 7.60 7.74
N ARG A 84 32.38 6.40 8.24
CA ARG A 84 31.79 5.12 7.84
C ARG A 84 31.11 4.49 9.04
N PHE A 85 29.86 4.11 8.87
CA PHE A 85 28.99 3.65 9.96
C PHE A 85 28.25 2.37 9.60
N LYS A 86 27.77 1.62 10.58
CA LYS A 86 26.80 0.53 10.36
C LYS A 86 25.38 1.06 10.23
N THR A 87 25.04 2.07 11.03
CA THR A 87 23.76 2.77 10.93
C THR A 87 23.96 4.28 10.89
N PHE A 88 23.06 4.96 10.18
CA PHE A 88 23.00 6.41 10.12
C PHE A 88 21.56 6.87 10.21
N HIS A 89 21.27 7.80 11.12
CA HIS A 89 19.92 8.20 11.49
C HIS A 89 19.80 9.72 11.41
N LEU A 90 18.69 10.18 10.84
CA LEU A 90 18.23 11.56 10.89
C LEU A 90 17.06 11.63 11.86
N ILE A 91 17.29 12.19 13.05
CA ILE A 91 16.27 12.33 14.10
C ILE A 91 15.74 13.77 14.06
N PRO A 92 14.42 14.00 13.83
CA PRO A 92 13.86 15.34 13.75
C PRO A 92 13.89 16.02 15.14
N LYS A 93 14.24 17.32 15.18
CA LYS A 93 14.11 18.17 16.37
C LYS A 93 12.84 19.03 16.36
N SER A 94 12.05 18.95 15.29
CA SER A 94 10.79 19.69 15.12
C SER A 94 9.80 18.91 14.25
N HIS A 95 8.50 19.13 14.44
CA HIS A 95 7.43 18.41 13.71
C HIS A 95 7.35 18.75 12.21
N ASP A 96 7.86 19.91 11.81
CA ASP A 96 7.91 20.37 10.41
C ASP A 96 9.18 19.87 9.68
N ALA A 97 10.02 19.10 10.36
CA ALA A 97 11.26 18.59 9.81
C ALA A 97 10.99 17.66 8.63
N ALA A 98 11.60 17.97 7.49
CA ALA A 98 11.39 17.22 6.26
C ALA A 98 12.70 17.00 5.50
N PHE A 99 12.80 15.86 4.82
CA PHE A 99 13.95 15.52 4.00
C PHE A 99 13.52 14.98 2.63
N LYS A 100 14.40 15.15 1.64
CA LYS A 100 14.34 14.49 0.33
C LYS A 100 15.27 13.29 0.34
N LEU A 101 14.84 12.19 -0.25
CA LEU A 101 15.64 10.99 -0.50
C LEU A 101 15.68 10.76 -2.02
N LYS A 102 16.88 10.72 -2.59
CA LYS A 102 17.10 10.45 -4.01
C LYS A 102 18.06 9.27 -4.18
N PRO A 103 17.60 8.13 -4.73
CA PRO A 103 18.49 7.05 -5.14
C PRO A 103 19.43 7.54 -6.25
N VAL A 104 20.72 7.31 -6.07
CA VAL A 104 21.77 7.62 -7.05
C VAL A 104 22.16 6.36 -7.83
N THR A 105 22.26 5.23 -7.13
CA THR A 105 22.54 3.92 -7.74
C THR A 105 21.55 2.87 -7.23
N PRO A 106 20.64 2.36 -8.07
CA PRO A 106 20.31 2.89 -9.40
C PRO A 106 19.65 4.29 -9.31
N LEU A 107 19.83 5.11 -10.33
CA LEU A 107 19.24 6.45 -10.38
C LEU A 107 17.71 6.35 -10.46
N SER A 108 17.03 7.08 -9.58
CA SER A 108 15.56 7.17 -9.57
C SER A 108 15.08 8.55 -9.12
N GLY A 109 13.77 8.74 -9.16
CA GLY A 109 13.11 9.98 -8.75
C GLY A 109 13.35 10.31 -7.27
N THR A 110 13.34 11.60 -6.96
CA THR A 110 13.42 12.10 -5.58
C THR A 110 12.07 11.94 -4.89
N ARG A 111 12.10 11.43 -3.66
CA ARG A 111 10.94 11.31 -2.77
C ARG A 111 11.11 12.24 -1.58
N MET A 112 10.03 12.72 -0.96
CA MET A 112 10.11 13.64 0.17
C MET A 112 9.28 13.13 1.34
N TYR A 113 9.79 13.25 2.55
CA TYR A 113 9.16 12.73 3.77
C TYR A 113 9.31 13.72 4.92
N PHE A 114 8.47 13.58 5.93
CA PHE A 114 8.60 14.24 7.23
C PHE A 114 9.20 13.26 8.24
N GLY A 115 9.72 13.74 9.37
CA GLY A 115 10.06 12.85 10.49
C GLY A 115 11.39 12.11 10.34
N GLU A 116 11.52 10.97 11.01
CA GLU A 116 12.79 10.26 11.19
C GLU A 116 13.14 9.33 10.02
N LEU A 117 14.43 9.27 9.67
CA LEU A 117 14.96 8.28 8.74
C LEU A 117 16.14 7.53 9.36
N LYS A 118 15.99 6.22 9.49
CA LYS A 118 17.07 5.30 9.81
C LYS A 118 17.59 4.62 8.53
N VAL A 119 18.91 4.62 8.37
CA VAL A 119 19.60 3.94 7.27
C VAL A 119 20.52 2.88 7.85
N SER A 120 20.41 1.68 7.31
CA SER A 120 21.30 0.55 7.59
C SER A 120 21.68 -0.16 6.28
N SER A 121 22.52 -1.17 6.35
CA SER A 121 22.86 -2.04 5.22
C SER A 121 22.51 -3.50 5.54
N ALA A 122 21.99 -4.20 4.55
CA ALA A 122 21.77 -5.65 4.61
C ALA A 122 22.03 -6.24 3.22
N SER A 123 22.79 -7.35 3.14
CA SER A 123 23.07 -8.03 1.87
C SER A 123 23.54 -7.11 0.74
N GLN A 124 24.45 -6.18 1.06
CA GLN A 124 25.02 -5.21 0.12
C GLN A 124 24.00 -4.24 -0.51
N VAL A 125 22.89 -3.97 0.17
CA VAL A 125 21.94 -2.90 -0.20
C VAL A 125 21.59 -2.04 1.02
N PHE A 126 21.22 -0.79 0.77
CA PHE A 126 20.66 0.06 1.82
C PHE A 126 19.27 -0.41 2.23
N VAL A 127 19.01 -0.31 3.52
CA VAL A 127 17.68 -0.45 4.13
C VAL A 127 17.34 0.89 4.76
N PHE A 128 16.42 1.60 4.12
CA PHE A 128 15.87 2.87 4.59
C PHE A 128 14.58 2.57 5.36
N VAL A 129 14.56 2.82 6.66
CA VAL A 129 13.36 2.72 7.51
C VAL A 129 12.94 4.13 7.89
N HIS A 130 11.77 4.53 7.42
CA HIS A 130 11.15 5.82 7.70
C HIS A 130 10.12 5.65 8.81
N GLU A 131 10.18 6.49 9.83
CA GLU A 131 9.17 6.54 10.89
C GLU A 131 8.25 7.73 10.63
N SER A 132 6.95 7.43 10.59
CA SER A 132 5.90 8.39 10.25
C SER A 132 4.78 8.34 11.26
N ASP A 133 4.21 9.49 11.59
CA ASP A 133 2.85 9.54 12.10
C ASP A 133 1.90 8.84 11.11
N LEU A 134 0.96 8.04 11.64
CA LEU A 134 0.03 7.24 10.83
C LEU A 134 -0.79 8.09 9.85
N GLU A 135 -1.24 9.27 10.24
CA GLU A 135 -2.08 10.11 9.37
C GLU A 135 -1.25 10.71 8.22
N GLN A 136 0.00 11.08 8.49
CA GLN A 136 0.93 11.49 7.44
C GLN A 136 1.23 10.35 6.46
N TYR A 137 1.41 9.13 6.97
CA TYR A 137 1.58 7.93 6.15
C TYR A 137 0.34 7.69 5.27
N VAL A 138 -0.86 7.68 5.88
CA VAL A 138 -2.13 7.49 5.17
C VAL A 138 -2.29 8.53 4.07
N ALA A 139 -1.97 9.80 4.34
CA ALA A 139 -2.06 10.86 3.34
C ALA A 139 -1.08 10.65 2.17
N GLY A 140 0.14 10.18 2.44
CA GLY A 140 1.11 9.81 1.41
C GLY A 140 0.68 8.58 0.58
N VAL A 141 0.05 7.58 1.21
CA VAL A 141 -0.50 6.42 0.52
C VAL A 141 -1.68 6.82 -0.37
N VAL A 142 -2.62 7.61 0.13
CA VAL A 142 -3.78 8.09 -0.66
C VAL A 142 -3.31 8.88 -1.88
N GLU A 143 -2.33 9.76 -1.73
CA GLU A 143 -1.74 10.50 -2.86
C GLU A 143 -1.07 9.55 -3.87
N SER A 144 -0.30 8.57 -3.38
CA SER A 144 0.46 7.64 -4.22
C SER A 144 -0.44 6.67 -5.00
N GLU A 145 -1.53 6.21 -4.39
CA GLU A 145 -2.49 5.26 -4.98
C GLU A 145 -3.54 5.95 -5.84
N SER A 146 -3.88 7.23 -5.55
CA SER A 146 -5.12 7.83 -6.03
C SER A 146 -5.09 9.36 -6.24
N GLY A 147 -3.96 10.05 -6.01
CA GLY A 147 -3.88 11.53 -5.97
C GLY A 147 -4.32 12.28 -7.23
N GLY A 148 -4.43 11.61 -8.38
CA GLY A 148 -4.83 12.22 -9.65
C GLY A 148 -6.31 12.60 -9.78
N TYR A 149 -7.21 12.09 -8.94
CA TYR A 149 -8.66 12.20 -9.18
C TYR A 149 -9.31 13.49 -8.66
N LYS A 150 -8.74 14.10 -7.62
CA LYS A 150 -9.20 15.33 -6.94
C LYS A 150 -10.67 15.29 -6.49
N VAL A 151 -11.11 14.15 -5.95
CA VAL A 151 -12.48 13.96 -5.43
C VAL A 151 -12.43 13.70 -3.92
N LYS A 152 -12.77 14.71 -3.10
CA LYS A 152 -12.60 14.68 -1.64
C LYS A 152 -13.29 13.48 -0.98
N GLU A 153 -14.55 13.21 -1.29
CA GLU A 153 -15.29 12.07 -0.73
C GLU A 153 -14.66 10.71 -1.07
N PHE A 154 -14.08 10.57 -2.26
CA PHE A 154 -13.31 9.37 -2.59
C PHE A 154 -12.00 9.28 -1.81
N TYR A 155 -11.33 10.41 -1.57
CA TYR A 155 -10.12 10.42 -0.72
C TYR A 155 -10.42 10.08 0.74
N LYS A 156 -11.60 10.44 1.26
CA LYS A 156 -12.05 9.98 2.58
C LYS A 156 -12.21 8.46 2.64
N VAL A 157 -12.87 7.89 1.62
CA VAL A 157 -12.99 6.43 1.45
C VAL A 157 -11.60 5.78 1.45
N GLN A 158 -10.69 6.29 0.62
CA GLN A 158 -9.35 5.75 0.49
C GLN A 158 -8.54 5.91 1.80
N ALA A 159 -8.66 7.03 2.50
CA ALA A 159 -7.98 7.26 3.77
C ALA A 159 -8.39 6.25 4.84
N ILE A 160 -9.70 6.02 5.01
CA ILE A 160 -10.23 5.04 5.97
C ILE A 160 -9.75 3.61 5.64
N LEU A 161 -9.79 3.22 4.36
CA LEU A 161 -9.31 1.90 3.94
C LEU A 161 -7.80 1.76 4.12
N CYS A 162 -7.04 2.79 3.79
CA CYS A 162 -5.60 2.77 3.95
C CYS A 162 -5.20 2.68 5.43
N ARG A 163 -5.87 3.44 6.30
CA ARG A 163 -5.65 3.38 7.75
C ARG A 163 -6.01 2.02 8.34
N THR A 164 -7.19 1.49 7.97
CA THR A 164 -7.64 0.15 8.40
C THR A 164 -6.65 -0.92 7.97
N TYR A 165 -6.15 -0.84 6.73
CA TYR A 165 -5.13 -1.75 6.23
C TYR A 165 -3.83 -1.65 7.04
N ALA A 166 -3.29 -0.44 7.21
CA ALA A 166 -2.02 -0.22 7.89
C ALA A 166 -2.05 -0.82 9.29
N LEU A 167 -3.07 -0.47 10.08
CA LEU A 167 -3.27 -0.98 11.44
C LEU A 167 -3.43 -2.50 11.49
N ASN A 168 -4.17 -3.10 10.54
CA ASN A 168 -4.37 -4.55 10.49
C ASN A 168 -3.13 -5.35 10.04
N HIS A 169 -2.08 -4.67 9.57
CA HIS A 169 -0.86 -5.30 9.06
C HIS A 169 0.41 -4.78 9.75
N LEU A 170 0.28 -4.03 10.85
CA LEU A 170 1.44 -3.70 11.68
C LEU A 170 2.15 -4.99 12.13
N GLY A 171 3.48 -4.92 12.18
CA GLY A 171 4.32 -6.07 12.50
C GLY A 171 4.49 -7.12 11.39
N ARG A 172 3.90 -6.94 10.20
CA ARG A 172 4.09 -7.86 9.06
C ARG A 172 5.56 -8.13 8.73
N HIS A 173 6.40 -7.11 8.89
CA HIS A 173 7.85 -7.18 8.66
C HIS A 173 8.68 -7.02 9.95
N SER A 174 8.08 -7.27 11.13
CA SER A 174 8.72 -7.06 12.44
C SER A 174 10.08 -7.76 12.57
N GLN A 175 10.22 -8.97 12.00
CA GLN A 175 11.47 -9.72 11.97
C GLN A 175 12.56 -9.06 11.11
N GLU A 176 12.19 -8.18 10.19
CA GLU A 176 13.09 -7.40 9.35
C GLU A 176 13.40 -6.01 9.93
N GLY A 177 12.76 -5.63 11.05
CA GLY A 177 13.02 -4.38 11.78
C GLY A 177 12.18 -3.17 11.35
N PHE A 178 11.04 -3.39 10.69
CA PHE A 178 10.05 -2.37 10.32
C PHE A 178 8.65 -3.01 10.23
N GLU A 179 7.58 -2.22 10.10
CA GLU A 179 6.21 -2.76 10.09
C GLU A 179 5.66 -3.01 8.68
N LEU A 180 5.79 -2.01 7.80
CA LEU A 180 5.24 -2.01 6.44
C LEU A 180 6.33 -1.70 5.39
N CYS A 181 6.06 -2.00 4.12
CA CYS A 181 6.90 -1.56 3.00
C CYS A 181 6.15 -0.61 2.07
N ASP A 182 6.90 0.16 1.26
CA ASP A 182 6.36 1.16 0.33
C ASP A 182 5.87 0.62 -1.02
N GLY A 183 5.81 -0.70 -1.17
CA GLY A 183 5.43 -1.39 -2.39
C GLY A 183 4.03 -2.00 -2.35
N VAL A 184 3.59 -2.54 -3.49
CA VAL A 184 2.26 -3.19 -3.66
C VAL A 184 2.02 -4.40 -2.76
N HIS A 185 3.08 -4.96 -2.15
CA HIS A 185 2.97 -6.01 -1.15
C HIS A 185 2.28 -5.51 0.13
N CYS A 186 2.53 -4.26 0.51
CA CYS A 186 1.85 -3.56 1.57
C CYS A 186 0.93 -2.49 0.97
N GLN A 187 1.38 -1.24 0.93
CA GLN A 187 0.69 -0.14 0.25
C GLN A 187 1.71 0.75 -0.44
N VAL A 188 1.34 1.33 -1.58
CA VAL A 188 2.27 2.20 -2.31
C VAL A 188 2.43 3.51 -1.54
N TYR A 189 3.59 3.72 -0.94
CA TYR A 189 3.94 4.92 -0.17
C TYR A 189 5.17 5.62 -0.77
N ARG A 190 4.97 6.47 -1.78
CA ARG A 190 6.09 7.03 -2.55
C ARG A 190 6.64 8.31 -1.95
N SER A 191 5.85 9.10 -1.24
CA SER A 191 6.24 10.41 -0.74
C SER A 191 5.16 10.91 0.22
N ARG A 192 5.51 11.89 1.07
CA ARG A 192 4.53 12.76 1.72
C ARG A 192 3.62 13.41 0.67
N THR A 193 2.37 13.64 1.03
CA THR A 193 1.46 14.41 0.17
C THR A 193 1.67 15.91 0.33
N ILE A 194 1.49 16.64 -0.76
CA ILE A 194 1.37 18.11 -0.80
C ILE A 194 -0.03 18.56 -1.26
N SER A 195 -0.92 17.61 -1.53
CA SER A 195 -2.27 17.88 -2.01
C SER A 195 -3.16 18.29 -0.85
N ALA A 196 -3.56 19.56 -0.82
CA ALA A 196 -4.44 20.09 0.23
C ALA A 196 -5.75 19.31 0.34
N VAL A 197 -6.33 18.86 -0.79
CA VAL A 197 -7.59 18.10 -0.80
C VAL A 197 -7.42 16.71 -0.19
N VAL A 198 -6.26 16.07 -0.37
CA VAL A 198 -5.95 14.79 0.29
C VAL A 198 -5.74 15.01 1.78
N GLN A 199 -4.96 16.02 2.17
CA GLN A 199 -4.72 16.36 3.56
C GLN A 199 -6.04 16.65 4.31
N GLU A 200 -6.93 17.44 3.70
CA GLU A 200 -8.25 17.75 4.25
C GLU A 200 -9.12 16.47 4.39
N ALA A 201 -9.14 15.59 3.39
CA ALA A 201 -9.89 14.33 3.46
C ALA A 201 -9.39 13.39 4.57
N VAL A 202 -8.07 13.31 4.74
CA VAL A 202 -7.44 12.51 5.81
C VAL A 202 -7.77 13.10 7.17
N LEU A 203 -7.65 14.42 7.32
CA LEU A 203 -7.99 15.14 8.54
C LEU A 203 -9.47 14.96 8.93
N GLU A 204 -10.39 15.11 7.99
CA GLU A 204 -11.83 14.93 8.21
C GLU A 204 -12.20 13.47 8.56
N THR A 205 -11.31 12.51 8.30
CA THR A 205 -11.50 11.09 8.64
C THR A 205 -10.49 10.57 9.65
N HIS A 206 -9.86 11.49 10.41
CA HIS A 206 -8.80 11.18 11.35
C HIS A 206 -9.20 10.06 12.32
N GLY A 207 -8.36 9.02 12.40
CA GLY A 207 -8.60 7.85 13.25
C GLY A 207 -9.80 6.98 12.89
N LEU A 208 -10.56 7.27 11.82
CA LEU A 208 -11.68 6.42 11.40
C LEU A 208 -11.17 5.15 10.70
N VAL A 209 -11.68 4.01 11.14
CA VAL A 209 -11.36 2.67 10.64
C VAL A 209 -12.65 1.86 10.45
N LEU A 210 -12.56 0.78 9.68
CA LEU A 210 -13.66 -0.17 9.52
C LEU A 210 -13.41 -1.45 10.30
N VAL A 211 -14.43 -1.87 11.04
CA VAL A 211 -14.42 -3.11 11.82
C VAL A 211 -15.60 -4.02 11.46
N ASP A 212 -15.43 -5.31 11.67
CA ASP A 212 -16.50 -6.29 11.55
C ASP A 212 -17.41 -6.31 12.79
N ALA A 213 -18.40 -7.21 12.78
CA ALA A 213 -19.34 -7.39 13.89
C ALA A 213 -18.69 -7.80 15.22
N SER A 214 -17.46 -8.31 15.18
CA SER A 214 -16.65 -8.71 16.33
C SER A 214 -15.63 -7.64 16.72
N LEU A 215 -15.72 -6.42 16.17
CA LEU A 215 -14.81 -5.30 16.40
C LEU A 215 -13.35 -5.57 15.96
N ASN A 216 -13.14 -6.51 15.05
CA ASN A 216 -11.84 -6.72 14.41
C ASN A 216 -11.73 -5.81 13.18
N LEU A 217 -10.53 -5.27 12.93
CA LEU A 217 -10.27 -4.50 11.70
C LEU A 217 -10.54 -5.38 10.49
N ILE A 218 -11.29 -4.87 9.53
CA ILE A 218 -11.62 -5.65 8.33
C ILE A 218 -10.40 -5.79 7.41
N THR A 219 -10.45 -6.79 6.54
CA THR A 219 -9.61 -6.82 5.34
C THR A 219 -10.08 -5.74 4.36
N ALA A 220 -9.44 -4.57 4.40
CA ALA A 220 -9.76 -3.38 3.60
C ALA A 220 -9.27 -3.47 2.13
N ALA A 221 -9.73 -4.49 1.40
CA ALA A 221 -9.34 -4.77 0.02
C ALA A 221 -9.93 -3.75 -0.97
N PHE A 222 -9.13 -3.22 -1.90
CA PHE A 222 -9.62 -2.35 -2.97
C PHE A 222 -8.85 -2.57 -4.28
N HIS A 223 -9.46 -2.19 -5.41
CA HIS A 223 -8.89 -2.37 -6.73
C HIS A 223 -9.37 -1.30 -7.72
N SER A 224 -8.72 -1.19 -8.88
CA SER A 224 -8.99 -0.13 -9.86
C SER A 224 -10.43 -0.14 -10.42
N ASN A 225 -10.85 -1.23 -11.07
CA ASN A 225 -12.19 -1.34 -11.66
C ASN A 225 -12.72 -2.79 -11.63
N CYS A 226 -13.94 -3.01 -11.15
CA CYS A 226 -14.52 -4.35 -11.01
C CYS A 226 -15.19 -4.88 -12.29
N GLY A 227 -15.31 -4.09 -13.35
CA GLY A 227 -15.93 -4.50 -14.61
C GLY A 227 -17.44 -4.73 -14.53
N GLY A 228 -18.11 -4.16 -13.54
CA GLY A 228 -19.57 -4.25 -13.33
C GLY A 228 -19.99 -5.08 -12.13
N GLN A 229 -19.07 -5.82 -11.50
CA GLN A 229 -19.36 -6.69 -10.36
C GLN A 229 -18.10 -7.03 -9.56
N THR A 230 -18.13 -6.84 -8.25
CA THR A 230 -17.09 -7.29 -7.32
C THR A 230 -17.17 -8.80 -7.06
N VAL A 231 -16.14 -9.41 -6.49
CA VAL A 231 -16.15 -10.83 -6.08
C VAL A 231 -16.26 -10.99 -4.59
N SER A 232 -16.85 -12.11 -4.16
CA SER A 232 -16.73 -12.56 -2.78
C SER A 232 -15.28 -12.95 -2.48
N SER A 233 -14.85 -12.82 -1.23
CA SER A 233 -13.45 -13.11 -0.89
C SER A 233 -13.08 -14.56 -1.19
N GLU A 234 -13.94 -15.54 -0.88
CA GLU A 234 -13.70 -16.98 -1.09
C GLU A 234 -13.39 -17.37 -2.54
N ASP A 235 -13.93 -16.62 -3.49
CA ASP A 235 -13.75 -16.85 -4.93
C ASP A 235 -12.32 -16.50 -5.39
N LEU A 236 -11.60 -15.70 -4.59
CA LEU A 236 -10.22 -15.30 -4.84
C LEU A 236 -9.25 -15.82 -3.77
N TRP A 237 -9.58 -15.63 -2.50
CA TRP A 237 -8.84 -15.98 -1.29
C TRP A 237 -9.64 -17.06 -0.57
N THR A 238 -9.07 -18.21 -0.25
CA THR A 238 -9.80 -19.41 0.25
C THR A 238 -10.76 -19.19 1.44
N VAL A 239 -10.70 -18.04 2.11
CA VAL A 239 -11.51 -17.68 3.28
C VAL A 239 -12.70 -16.79 2.87
N ALA A 240 -13.90 -17.20 3.27
CA ALA A 240 -15.10 -16.38 3.17
C ALA A 240 -15.12 -15.33 4.28
N LEU A 241 -15.26 -14.06 3.91
CA LEU A 241 -15.34 -12.93 4.83
C LEU A 241 -16.73 -12.29 4.70
N PRO A 242 -17.53 -12.19 5.79
CA PRO A 242 -18.91 -11.71 5.72
C PRO A 242 -19.08 -10.32 5.09
N TYR A 243 -18.05 -9.48 5.24
CA TYR A 243 -18.03 -8.11 4.72
C TYR A 243 -17.50 -7.98 3.28
N LEU A 244 -16.87 -9.01 2.72
CA LEU A 244 -16.38 -9.02 1.32
C LEU A 244 -17.21 -9.97 0.48
N ARG A 245 -18.39 -9.48 0.05
CA ARG A 245 -19.33 -10.23 -0.79
C ARG A 245 -19.44 -9.59 -2.17
N SER A 246 -19.75 -10.40 -3.18
CA SER A 246 -20.03 -9.91 -4.52
C SER A 246 -21.19 -8.89 -4.50
N THR A 247 -20.95 -7.73 -5.10
CA THR A 247 -21.88 -6.62 -5.23
C THR A 247 -21.88 -6.16 -6.70
N PRO A 248 -23.06 -6.06 -7.36
CA PRO A 248 -23.17 -5.43 -8.67
C PRO A 248 -22.77 -3.97 -8.58
N ASP A 249 -21.95 -3.48 -9.52
CA ASP A 249 -21.44 -2.11 -9.54
C ASP A 249 -21.61 -1.50 -10.94
N SER A 250 -22.76 -0.85 -11.16
CA SER A 250 -23.02 -0.14 -12.42
C SER A 250 -22.16 1.12 -12.59
N PHE A 251 -21.59 1.66 -11.51
CA PHE A 251 -20.87 2.92 -11.52
C PHE A 251 -19.54 2.82 -12.28
N CYS A 252 -18.84 1.68 -12.20
CA CYS A 252 -17.54 1.56 -12.85
C CYS A 252 -17.59 1.24 -14.36
N THR A 253 -18.75 0.85 -14.90
CA THR A 253 -18.86 0.19 -16.22
C THR A 253 -18.52 1.07 -17.42
N THR A 254 -18.57 2.39 -17.27
CA THR A 254 -18.24 3.35 -18.33
C THR A 254 -16.91 4.07 -18.08
N MET A 255 -16.13 3.63 -17.10
CA MET A 255 -14.87 4.27 -16.72
C MET A 255 -13.71 3.70 -17.56
N SER A 256 -12.56 4.37 -17.53
CA SER A 256 -11.41 4.06 -18.40
C SER A 256 -10.93 2.62 -18.33
N ASN A 257 -10.93 2.03 -17.13
CA ASN A 257 -10.43 0.67 -16.92
C ASN A 257 -11.53 -0.40 -16.99
N ALA A 258 -12.73 -0.03 -17.44
CA ALA A 258 -13.88 -0.93 -17.48
C ALA A 258 -13.77 -2.03 -18.54
N ARG A 259 -13.02 -1.81 -19.62
CA ARG A 259 -12.89 -2.77 -20.74
C ARG A 259 -11.44 -2.86 -21.21
N TRP A 260 -11.04 -4.04 -21.65
CA TRP A 260 -9.75 -4.28 -22.28
C TRP A 260 -9.83 -5.38 -23.33
N ARG A 261 -8.88 -5.36 -24.27
CA ARG A 261 -8.73 -6.39 -25.30
C ARG A 261 -7.28 -6.85 -25.37
N ARG A 262 -7.08 -8.13 -25.67
CA ARG A 262 -5.75 -8.70 -25.95
C ARG A 262 -5.86 -9.81 -26.97
N LYS A 263 -4.90 -9.88 -27.88
CA LYS A 263 -4.74 -11.02 -28.79
C LYS A 263 -3.67 -11.96 -28.23
N ILE A 264 -3.94 -13.26 -28.29
CA ILE A 264 -3.02 -14.33 -27.90
C ILE A 264 -3.01 -15.35 -29.04
N ALA A 265 -1.85 -15.88 -29.42
CA ALA A 265 -1.78 -16.89 -30.48
C ALA A 265 -2.55 -18.15 -30.04
N THR A 266 -3.31 -18.74 -30.96
CA THR A 266 -4.13 -19.91 -30.65
C THR A 266 -3.28 -21.07 -30.14
N GLU A 267 -2.11 -21.28 -30.73
CA GLU A 267 -1.21 -22.37 -30.35
C GLU A 267 -0.60 -22.17 -28.96
N ASP A 268 -0.14 -20.95 -28.63
CA ASP A 268 0.40 -20.66 -27.30
C ASP A 268 -0.64 -20.93 -26.19
N TRP A 269 -1.90 -20.57 -26.45
CA TRP A 269 -2.99 -20.81 -25.50
C TRP A 269 -3.25 -22.30 -25.27
N LEU A 270 -3.35 -23.07 -26.35
CA LEU A 270 -3.61 -24.51 -26.29
C LEU A 270 -2.42 -25.25 -25.68
N SER A 271 -1.20 -24.93 -26.09
CA SER A 271 0.02 -25.49 -25.52
C SER A 271 0.11 -25.21 -24.02
N TYR A 272 -0.20 -23.99 -23.58
CA TYR A 272 -0.26 -23.64 -22.15
C TYR A 272 -1.30 -24.49 -21.39
N LEU A 273 -2.52 -24.61 -21.93
CA LEU A 273 -3.60 -25.39 -21.30
C LEU A 273 -3.25 -26.89 -21.21
N GLY A 274 -2.71 -27.47 -22.28
CA GLY A 274 -2.30 -28.88 -22.32
C GLY A 274 -1.12 -29.17 -21.39
N ASN A 275 -0.07 -28.34 -21.44
CA ASN A 275 1.16 -28.62 -20.69
C ASN A 275 1.00 -28.38 -19.19
N LYS A 276 0.45 -27.22 -18.80
CA LYS A 276 0.35 -26.79 -17.39
C LYS A 276 -0.87 -27.38 -16.69
N HIS A 277 -2.02 -27.42 -17.36
CA HIS A 277 -3.30 -27.81 -16.75
C HIS A 277 -3.79 -29.19 -17.18
N LYS A 278 -3.03 -29.90 -18.01
CA LYS A 278 -3.41 -31.22 -18.55
C LYS A 278 -4.78 -31.22 -19.23
N TYR A 279 -5.16 -30.08 -19.78
CA TYR A 279 -6.43 -29.91 -20.46
C TYR A 279 -6.42 -30.65 -21.81
N PRO A 280 -7.46 -31.42 -22.16
CA PRO A 280 -7.44 -32.29 -23.34
C PRO A 280 -7.68 -31.51 -24.64
N VAL A 281 -6.70 -30.71 -25.07
CA VAL A 281 -6.78 -29.83 -26.26
C VAL A 281 -6.93 -30.55 -27.61
N ASN A 282 -6.73 -31.87 -27.63
CA ASN A 282 -6.92 -32.74 -28.79
C ASN A 282 -8.33 -33.33 -28.86
N ASP A 283 -9.09 -33.29 -27.75
CA ASP A 283 -10.51 -33.62 -27.79
C ASP A 283 -11.27 -32.48 -28.48
N SER A 284 -12.12 -32.83 -29.44
CA SER A 284 -12.77 -31.84 -30.30
C SER A 284 -13.72 -30.92 -29.53
N ILE A 285 -14.43 -31.45 -28.52
CA ILE A 285 -15.38 -30.68 -27.71
C ILE A 285 -14.63 -29.76 -26.75
N ALA A 286 -13.65 -30.31 -26.02
CA ALA A 286 -12.84 -29.56 -25.08
C ALA A 286 -12.04 -28.45 -25.78
N ARG A 287 -11.53 -28.71 -27.00
CA ARG A 287 -10.86 -27.71 -27.83
C ARG A 287 -11.79 -26.57 -28.18
N VAL A 288 -13.01 -26.84 -28.64
CA VAL A 288 -13.98 -25.77 -28.96
C VAL A 288 -14.29 -24.93 -27.73
N GLN A 289 -14.48 -25.56 -26.56
CA GLN A 289 -14.70 -24.84 -25.29
C GLN A 289 -13.51 -23.96 -24.90
N ALA A 290 -12.28 -24.43 -25.13
CA ALA A 290 -11.07 -23.67 -24.84
C ALA A 290 -10.83 -22.48 -25.79
N LEU A 291 -11.44 -22.48 -26.97
CA LEU A 291 -11.27 -21.40 -27.95
C LEU A 291 -12.44 -20.41 -27.92
N ASN A 292 -13.60 -20.79 -27.39
CA ASN A 292 -14.82 -19.97 -27.34
C ASN A 292 -15.43 -19.94 -25.92
N PHE A 293 -14.71 -19.32 -24.99
CA PHE A 293 -15.11 -19.19 -23.59
C PHE A 293 -15.87 -17.88 -23.34
N ARG A 294 -17.06 -17.94 -22.75
CA ARG A 294 -17.92 -16.77 -22.50
C ARG A 294 -18.27 -16.62 -21.02
N GLN A 295 -18.12 -15.40 -20.51
CA GLN A 295 -18.55 -15.04 -19.15
C GLN A 295 -19.66 -13.98 -19.21
N GLN A 296 -20.90 -14.37 -18.95
CA GLN A 296 -22.01 -13.44 -18.75
C GLN A 296 -21.91 -12.78 -17.37
N ALA A 297 -21.83 -13.59 -16.32
CA ALA A 297 -21.44 -13.22 -14.98
C ALA A 297 -19.99 -13.65 -14.70
N ARG A 298 -19.38 -13.09 -13.65
CA ARG A 298 -18.00 -13.39 -13.30
C ARG A 298 -17.91 -14.80 -12.71
N GLY A 299 -17.11 -15.66 -13.34
CA GLY A 299 -16.83 -17.02 -12.88
C GLY A 299 -15.56 -17.12 -12.05
N VAL A 300 -15.38 -18.28 -11.42
CA VAL A 300 -14.16 -18.65 -10.65
C VAL A 300 -13.22 -19.51 -11.49
N TYR A 301 -13.79 -20.43 -12.27
CA TYR A 301 -13.06 -21.39 -13.09
C TYR A 301 -13.20 -21.07 -14.57
N TYR A 302 -12.15 -21.39 -15.31
CA TYR A 302 -12.12 -21.41 -16.75
C TYR A 302 -12.69 -22.74 -17.23
N VAL A 303 -13.61 -22.68 -18.19
CA VAL A 303 -14.40 -23.81 -18.71
C VAL A 303 -15.09 -24.64 -17.60
N ASP A 304 -15.52 -25.87 -17.90
CA ASP A 304 -16.22 -26.74 -16.96
C ASP A 304 -15.41 -26.97 -15.67
N ARG A 305 -16.10 -26.97 -14.51
CA ARG A 305 -15.49 -27.11 -13.18
C ARG A 305 -14.71 -28.42 -13.01
N SER A 306 -14.98 -29.44 -13.83
CA SER A 306 -14.28 -30.73 -13.82
C SER A 306 -12.78 -30.60 -14.03
N TYR A 307 -12.34 -29.61 -14.81
CA TYR A 307 -10.91 -29.36 -15.08
C TYR A 307 -10.26 -28.42 -14.05
N ARG A 308 -11.07 -27.76 -13.19
CA ARG A 308 -10.64 -26.94 -12.05
C ARG A 308 -9.57 -25.88 -12.35
N ILE A 309 -9.49 -25.37 -13.57
CA ILE A 309 -8.51 -24.33 -13.96
C ILE A 309 -8.98 -22.97 -13.39
N PRO A 310 -8.33 -22.39 -12.36
CA PRO A 310 -8.82 -21.15 -11.76
C PRO A 310 -8.51 -19.96 -12.66
N LEU A 311 -9.48 -19.07 -12.89
CA LEU A 311 -9.29 -17.86 -13.71
C LEU A 311 -8.20 -16.94 -13.13
N ARG A 312 -7.99 -16.96 -11.81
CA ARG A 312 -6.89 -16.22 -11.15
C ARG A 312 -5.51 -16.69 -11.61
N THR A 313 -5.34 -17.98 -11.86
CA THR A 313 -4.09 -18.55 -12.35
C THR A 313 -3.83 -18.09 -13.78
N LEU A 314 -4.86 -18.12 -14.64
CA LEU A 314 -4.77 -17.61 -16.01
C LEU A 314 -4.42 -16.12 -16.03
N ARG A 315 -5.07 -15.32 -15.17
CA ARG A 315 -4.77 -13.90 -15.03
C ARG A 315 -3.31 -13.66 -14.66
N SER A 316 -2.78 -14.42 -13.69
CA SER A 316 -1.40 -14.28 -13.23
C SER A 316 -0.40 -14.68 -14.30
N ASP A 317 -0.53 -15.88 -14.85
CA ASP A 317 0.42 -16.45 -15.81
C ASP A 317 0.51 -15.62 -17.10
N TRP A 318 -0.65 -15.14 -17.57
CA TRP A 318 -0.72 -14.35 -18.77
C TRP A 318 -0.64 -12.84 -18.51
N GLN A 319 -0.54 -12.40 -17.25
CA GLN A 319 -0.59 -10.97 -16.88
C GLN A 319 -1.82 -10.25 -17.46
N LEU A 320 -2.99 -10.89 -17.36
CA LEU A 320 -4.26 -10.27 -17.76
C LEU A 320 -4.69 -9.22 -16.72
N ARG A 321 -5.43 -8.20 -17.17
CA ARG A 321 -5.89 -7.13 -16.28
C ARG A 321 -6.88 -7.62 -15.21
N SER A 322 -7.66 -8.66 -15.51
CA SER A 322 -8.71 -9.18 -14.62
C SER A 322 -9.00 -10.66 -14.91
N THR A 323 -9.79 -11.30 -14.03
CA THR A 323 -10.36 -12.64 -14.27
C THR A 323 -11.65 -12.62 -15.09
N PHE A 324 -12.17 -11.43 -15.46
CA PHE A 324 -13.47 -11.30 -16.10
C PHE A 324 -13.32 -11.06 -17.60
N PHE A 325 -13.16 -12.14 -18.36
CA PHE A 325 -12.95 -12.07 -19.80
C PHE A 325 -13.69 -13.17 -20.55
N SER A 326 -13.93 -12.90 -21.83
CA SER A 326 -14.38 -13.87 -22.81
C SER A 326 -13.35 -14.01 -23.91
N ILE A 327 -13.32 -15.17 -24.57
CA ILE A 327 -12.41 -15.54 -25.63
C ILE A 327 -13.22 -15.83 -26.89
N GLU A 328 -12.75 -15.32 -28.02
CA GLU A 328 -13.30 -15.60 -29.34
C GLU A 328 -12.19 -16.06 -30.29
N PRO A 329 -12.42 -17.10 -31.10
CA PRO A 329 -11.47 -17.48 -32.13
C PRO A 329 -11.44 -16.45 -33.27
N GLN A 330 -10.24 -16.10 -33.70
CA GLN A 330 -9.92 -15.46 -34.98
C GLN A 330 -9.02 -16.41 -35.77
N LYS A 331 -8.75 -16.10 -37.04
CA LYS A 331 -8.03 -16.98 -37.99
C LYS A 331 -6.84 -17.71 -37.35
N ASP A 332 -5.88 -16.97 -36.79
CA ASP A 332 -4.64 -17.51 -36.20
C ASP A 332 -4.42 -17.06 -34.73
N SER A 333 -5.44 -16.47 -34.10
CA SER A 333 -5.33 -15.93 -32.74
C SER A 333 -6.66 -15.97 -32.00
N LEU A 334 -6.60 -15.78 -30.69
CA LEU A 334 -7.73 -15.63 -29.81
C LEU A 334 -7.86 -14.17 -29.39
N LEU A 335 -9.05 -13.60 -29.56
CA LEU A 335 -9.39 -12.29 -29.02
C LEU A 335 -9.97 -12.45 -27.61
N PHE A 336 -9.21 -12.01 -26.62
CA PHE A 336 -9.66 -11.85 -25.25
C PHE A 336 -10.32 -10.48 -25.12
N THR A 337 -11.59 -10.46 -24.76
CA THR A 337 -12.31 -9.23 -24.38
C THR A 337 -12.66 -9.33 -22.90
N GLY A 338 -12.07 -8.46 -22.09
CA GLY A 338 -12.29 -8.47 -20.65
C GLY A 338 -12.82 -7.17 -20.08
N ARG A 339 -13.23 -7.27 -18.81
CA ARG A 339 -13.89 -6.22 -18.04
C ARG A 339 -13.15 -5.95 -16.74
N GLY A 340 -12.97 -4.67 -16.44
CA GLY A 340 -12.30 -4.22 -15.23
C GLY A 340 -10.78 -4.44 -15.21
N TRP A 341 -10.17 -3.99 -14.12
CA TRP A 341 -8.76 -4.07 -13.81
C TRP A 341 -8.58 -4.32 -12.32
N GLY A 342 -7.89 -5.41 -11.97
CA GLY A 342 -7.57 -5.76 -10.60
C GLY A 342 -8.28 -7.03 -10.14
N HIS A 343 -8.25 -7.26 -8.83
CA HIS A 343 -8.72 -8.49 -8.21
C HIS A 343 -10.23 -8.54 -7.95
N ALA A 344 -10.92 -7.41 -8.05
CA ALA A 344 -12.38 -7.29 -7.89
C ALA A 344 -12.95 -7.54 -6.48
N VAL A 345 -12.15 -7.98 -5.50
CA VAL A 345 -12.58 -8.04 -4.08
C VAL A 345 -12.68 -6.63 -3.47
N GLY A 346 -13.74 -6.37 -2.69
CA GLY A 346 -13.94 -5.14 -1.92
C GLY A 346 -14.23 -3.91 -2.78
N LEU A 347 -13.64 -2.76 -2.43
CA LEU A 347 -13.93 -1.47 -3.07
C LEU A 347 -13.43 -1.42 -4.53
N CYS A 348 -14.30 -1.01 -5.44
CA CYS A 348 -13.96 -0.60 -6.79
C CYS A 348 -13.65 0.91 -6.82
N GLN A 349 -12.40 1.30 -7.06
CA GLN A 349 -11.97 2.71 -7.03
C GLN A 349 -12.70 3.56 -8.07
N GLU A 350 -12.74 3.13 -9.34
CA GLU A 350 -13.46 3.89 -10.39
C GLU A 350 -14.98 3.97 -10.12
N GLY A 351 -15.55 2.94 -9.50
CA GLY A 351 -16.94 2.96 -9.04
C GLY A 351 -17.16 3.97 -7.92
N ALA A 352 -16.34 3.92 -6.86
CA ALA A 352 -16.35 4.84 -5.73
C ALA A 352 -16.16 6.31 -6.16
N ILE A 353 -15.23 6.59 -7.09
CA ILE A 353 -15.03 7.94 -7.66
C ILE A 353 -16.31 8.44 -8.33
N ARG A 354 -16.97 7.60 -9.13
CA ARG A 354 -18.21 8.00 -9.82
C ARG A 354 -19.38 8.16 -8.85
N MET A 355 -19.45 7.34 -7.79
CA MET A 355 -20.42 7.54 -6.70
C MET A 355 -20.18 8.89 -6.01
N ALA A 356 -18.94 9.19 -5.61
CA ALA A 356 -18.60 10.47 -5.01
C ALA A 356 -18.95 11.66 -5.93
N LYS A 357 -18.66 11.57 -7.23
CA LYS A 357 -19.05 12.59 -8.23
C LYS A 357 -20.57 12.72 -8.42
N LYS A 358 -21.35 11.72 -8.02
CA LYS A 358 -22.82 11.75 -8.01
C LYS A 358 -23.40 12.24 -6.67
N GLY A 359 -22.57 12.63 -5.71
CA GLY A 359 -22.99 13.20 -4.44
C GLY A 359 -23.17 12.18 -3.31
N TYR A 360 -22.80 10.92 -3.51
CA TYR A 360 -22.76 9.95 -2.41
C TYR A 360 -21.57 10.25 -1.49
N ASP A 361 -21.80 10.26 -0.18
CA ASP A 361 -20.74 10.47 0.80
C ASP A 361 -19.89 9.20 1.01
N TYR A 362 -18.76 9.37 1.69
CA TYR A 362 -17.82 8.29 1.98
C TYR A 362 -18.45 7.14 2.78
N GLN A 363 -19.41 7.42 3.67
CA GLN A 363 -20.04 6.39 4.51
C GLN A 363 -20.92 5.47 3.67
N TYR A 364 -21.74 6.06 2.79
CA TYR A 364 -22.58 5.32 1.85
C TYR A 364 -21.71 4.49 0.90
N ILE A 365 -20.64 5.08 0.37
CA ILE A 365 -19.73 4.37 -0.54
C ILE A 365 -19.09 3.16 0.18
N LEU A 366 -18.59 3.33 1.41
CA LEU A 366 -18.01 2.21 2.16
C LEU A 366 -19.04 1.11 2.43
N ASN A 367 -20.23 1.45 2.90
CA ASN A 367 -21.30 0.48 3.18
C ASN A 367 -21.83 -0.23 1.91
N TYR A 368 -21.69 0.39 0.75
CA TYR A 368 -22.03 -0.24 -0.53
C TYR A 368 -21.08 -1.39 -0.89
N TYR A 369 -19.77 -1.21 -0.64
CA TYR A 369 -18.75 -2.22 -0.99
C TYR A 369 -18.44 -3.21 0.13
N TYR A 370 -18.59 -2.81 1.40
CA TYR A 370 -18.33 -3.63 2.58
C TYR A 370 -19.63 -3.82 3.38
N ARG A 371 -20.08 -5.06 3.52
CA ARG A 371 -21.35 -5.37 4.22
C ARG A 371 -21.13 -5.62 5.70
N ASN A 372 -22.10 -5.28 6.55
CA ASN A 372 -22.05 -5.57 7.99
C ASN A 372 -20.76 -5.07 8.67
N VAL A 373 -20.26 -3.92 8.23
CA VAL A 373 -19.11 -3.26 8.86
C VAL A 373 -19.60 -2.06 9.66
N SER A 374 -18.85 -1.73 10.69
CA SER A 374 -19.03 -0.49 11.45
C SER A 374 -17.83 0.40 11.25
N MET A 375 -18.08 1.69 11.10
CA MET A 375 -17.02 2.70 11.10
C MET A 375 -16.88 3.25 12.52
N VAL A 376 -15.69 3.12 13.08
CA VAL A 376 -15.38 3.53 14.45
C VAL A 376 -14.10 4.35 14.47
N ASN A 377 -13.94 5.18 15.50
CA ASN A 377 -12.65 5.82 15.74
C ASN A 377 -11.74 4.82 16.48
N MET A 378 -10.50 4.69 16.04
CA MET A 378 -9.53 3.75 16.61
C MET A 378 -9.28 3.97 18.11
N SER A 379 -9.33 5.22 18.59
CA SER A 379 -9.20 5.53 20.03
C SER A 379 -10.28 4.87 20.91
N ARG A 380 -11.42 4.47 20.31
CA ARG A 380 -12.48 3.74 21.02
C ARG A 380 -12.27 2.22 21.02
N LEU A 381 -11.45 1.68 20.11
CA LEU A 381 -11.18 0.24 20.05
C LEU A 381 -10.29 -0.21 21.21
N ASP A 382 -9.31 0.62 21.57
CA ASP A 382 -8.41 0.33 22.69
C ASP A 382 -9.19 0.22 24.01
N PHE A 383 -10.19 1.08 24.21
CA PHE A 383 -11.08 1.04 25.37
C PHE A 383 -11.87 -0.28 25.52
N PHE A 384 -12.26 -0.93 24.42
CA PHE A 384 -13.05 -2.18 24.47
C PHE A 384 -12.19 -3.45 24.44
N ARG A 385 -10.87 -3.33 24.25
CA ARG A 385 -9.94 -4.47 24.20
C ARG A 385 -9.13 -4.65 25.50
N GLU A 386 -9.18 -3.67 26.39
CA GLU A 386 -8.53 -3.70 27.72
C GLU A 386 -9.42 -4.34 28.83
N ASP A 387 -10.65 -4.72 28.51
CA ASP A 387 -11.55 -5.56 29.33
C ASP A 387 -11.57 -7.01 28.82
#